data_AF-A0AAQ0U9D3-F1
#
_entry.id   AF-A0AAQ0U9D3-F1
#
_cell.length_a   1.000
_cell.length_b   1.000
_cell.length_c   1.000
_cell.angle_alpha   90.00
_cell.angle_beta   90.00
_cell.angle_gamma   90.00
#
_symmetry.space_group_name_H-M   'P 1'
#
loop_
_entity.id
_entity.type
_entity.pdbx_description
1 polymer ?
#
loop_
_entity_poly.entity_id
_entity_poly.type
_entity_poly.pdbx_seq_one_letter_code
_entity_poly.pdbx_strand_id
1 'polypeptide(L)'
;MEQELTVGQDERIHALLERARASGARDARGRLTPECSALVEELWKVAFNALRAFLRDGRILTAGPIPQSLPLLAEDLDYLSKSAYDREDLAMEMIVGAIDPFVTAVVDGSKWDKERSSLATYFVGRCLINKGAVIEKWVTERRNRQHIREQESSEIWTQLDRLRPFRQESDMLNGFVFELIQGVPLDVRPILHMIAQGFTIADAARMMGISASAARNRLKRWRTNNVVAPLVMDLPESLWPSDYSLIEYLRSERNRQRRPGDPRRRGQSDAPKQVGQHRRTPALPSGPF
;
A
#
# COMPACT_ATOMS: atom_id res chain seq x y z
N MET A 1 -3.83 17.50 23.71
CA MET A 1 -5.19 17.51 23.16
C MET A 1 -5.73 16.09 22.93
N GLU A 2 -4.95 15.11 22.46
CA GLU A 2 -5.41 13.71 22.39
C GLU A 2 -5.64 13.06 23.77
N GLN A 3 -4.88 13.44 24.81
CA GLN A 3 -4.98 12.86 26.15
C GLN A 3 -6.24 13.26 26.95
N GLU A 4 -6.85 14.43 26.71
CA GLU A 4 -8.07 14.82 27.43
C GLU A 4 -9.32 14.14 26.86
N LEU A 5 -9.33 13.87 25.55
CA LEU A 5 -10.41 13.13 24.88
C LEU A 5 -10.50 11.68 25.38
N THR A 6 -9.40 11.07 25.81
CA THR A 6 -9.40 9.67 26.26
C THR A 6 -10.00 9.51 27.67
N VAL A 7 -9.79 10.46 28.58
CA VAL A 7 -10.26 10.34 29.97
C VAL A 7 -11.79 10.37 30.04
N GLY A 8 -12.42 11.33 29.37
CA GLY A 8 -13.88 11.42 29.33
C GLY A 8 -14.55 10.24 28.59
N GLN A 9 -13.85 9.65 27.62
CA GLN A 9 -14.34 8.46 26.91
C GLN A 9 -14.33 7.22 27.81
N ASP A 10 -13.26 7.00 28.58
CA ASP A 10 -13.16 5.86 29.49
C ASP A 10 -14.22 5.91 30.61
N GLU A 11 -14.43 7.08 31.22
CA GLU A 11 -15.50 7.29 32.21
C GLU A 11 -16.89 7.00 31.63
N ARG A 12 -17.14 7.47 30.40
CA ARG A 12 -18.41 7.21 29.70
C ARG A 12 -18.60 5.72 29.42
N ILE A 13 -17.56 5.01 28.98
CA ILE A 13 -17.59 3.56 28.75
C ILE A 13 -17.88 2.81 30.05
N HIS A 14 -17.27 3.19 31.18
CA HIS A 14 -17.56 2.59 32.48
C HIS A 14 -19.00 2.82 32.93
N ALA A 15 -19.51 4.05 32.79
CA ALA A 15 -20.90 4.35 33.13
C ALA A 15 -21.91 3.59 32.25
N LEU A 16 -21.56 3.29 31.00
CA LEU A 16 -22.37 2.42 30.13
C LEU A 16 -22.31 0.95 30.55
N LEU A 17 -21.12 0.46 30.95
CA LEU A 17 -20.97 -0.91 31.44
C LEU A 17 -21.83 -1.17 32.68
N GLU A 18 -21.81 -0.28 33.67
CA GLU A 18 -22.60 -0.46 34.89
C GLU A 18 -24.11 -0.45 34.61
N ARG A 19 -24.57 0.40 33.68
CA ARG A 19 -25.95 0.40 33.20
C ARG A 19 -26.32 -0.89 32.47
N ALA A 20 -25.44 -1.37 31.58
CA ALA A 20 -25.64 -2.62 30.85
C ALA A 20 -25.67 -3.85 31.79
N ARG A 21 -24.88 -3.83 32.87
CA ARG A 21 -24.93 -4.88 33.91
C ARG A 21 -26.23 -4.85 34.70
N ALA A 22 -26.73 -3.65 35.02
CA ALA A 22 -27.98 -3.49 35.74
C ALA A 22 -29.20 -3.93 34.92
N SER A 23 -29.23 -3.67 33.60
CA SER A 23 -30.32 -4.10 32.72
C SER A 23 -30.15 -5.52 32.16
N GLY A 24 -28.94 -6.08 32.25
CA GLY A 24 -28.55 -7.33 31.59
C GLY A 24 -28.12 -7.12 30.13
N ALA A 25 -27.36 -8.07 29.60
CA ALA A 25 -26.85 -7.98 28.22
C ALA A 25 -27.94 -8.05 27.15
N ARG A 26 -28.93 -8.93 27.35
CA ARG A 26 -29.94 -9.28 26.35
C ARG A 26 -31.36 -9.17 26.88
N ASP A 27 -32.27 -8.75 26.01
CA ASP A 27 -33.71 -8.76 26.27
C ASP A 27 -34.30 -10.18 26.18
N ALA A 28 -35.59 -10.33 26.49
CA ALA A 28 -36.31 -11.60 26.40
C ALA A 28 -36.35 -12.23 24.99
N ARG A 29 -35.97 -11.48 23.94
CA ARG A 29 -35.88 -11.95 22.55
C ARG A 29 -34.44 -12.27 22.13
N GLY A 30 -33.49 -12.20 23.05
CA GLY A 30 -32.07 -12.45 22.78
C GLY A 30 -31.35 -11.31 22.06
N ARG A 31 -31.96 -10.12 21.92
CA ARG A 31 -31.31 -8.93 21.33
C ARG A 31 -30.56 -8.18 22.42
N LEU A 32 -29.52 -7.42 22.06
CA LEU A 32 -28.84 -6.56 23.02
C LEU A 32 -29.82 -5.54 23.63
N THR A 33 -29.73 -5.33 24.94
CA THR A 33 -30.47 -4.24 25.61
C THR A 33 -29.99 -2.88 25.10
N PRO A 34 -30.79 -1.81 25.19
CA PRO A 34 -30.39 -0.47 24.76
C PRO A 34 -29.07 -0.01 25.40
N GLU A 35 -28.87 -0.31 26.69
CA GLU A 35 -27.66 0.05 27.42
C GLU A 35 -26.45 -0.74 26.93
N CYS A 36 -26.60 -2.05 26.70
CA CYS A 36 -25.53 -2.88 26.15
C CYS A 36 -25.20 -2.51 24.70
N SER A 37 -26.20 -2.14 23.89
CA SER A 37 -25.99 -1.64 22.52
C SER A 37 -25.19 -0.33 22.52
N ALA A 38 -25.53 0.60 23.41
CA ALA A 38 -24.79 1.87 23.55
C ALA A 38 -23.34 1.64 24.02
N LEU A 39 -23.10 0.68 24.93
CA LEU A 39 -21.74 0.27 25.32
C LEU A 39 -20.95 -0.25 24.11
N VAL A 40 -21.53 -1.18 23.35
CA VAL A 40 -20.89 -1.77 22.16
C VAL A 40 -20.58 -0.70 21.11
N GLU A 41 -21.45 0.28 20.92
CA GLU A 41 -21.23 1.38 19.97
C GLU A 41 -20.00 2.22 20.33
N GLU A 42 -19.80 2.56 21.60
CA GLU A 42 -18.62 3.31 22.04
C GLU A 42 -17.33 2.48 21.91
N LEU A 43 -17.40 1.19 22.25
CA LEU A 43 -16.28 0.26 22.07
C LEU A 43 -15.93 0.04 20.60
N TRP A 44 -16.94 -0.01 19.71
CA TRP A 44 -16.75 -0.13 18.27
C TRP A 44 -15.91 1.02 17.72
N LYS A 45 -16.20 2.27 18.11
CA LYS A 45 -15.45 3.46 17.66
C LYS A 45 -13.95 3.35 17.98
N VAL A 46 -13.62 2.88 19.18
CA VAL A 46 -12.22 2.68 19.60
C VAL A 46 -11.58 1.52 18.86
N ALA A 47 -12.23 0.35 18.87
CA ALA A 47 -11.68 -0.87 18.27
C ALA A 47 -11.47 -0.74 16.77
N PHE A 48 -12.42 -0.15 16.05
CA PHE A 48 -12.35 0.02 14.60
C PHE A 48 -11.13 0.86 14.19
N ASN A 49 -10.88 1.97 14.88
CA ASN A 49 -9.71 2.81 14.61
C ASN A 49 -8.39 2.09 14.93
N ALA A 50 -8.32 1.38 16.06
CA ALA A 50 -7.13 0.63 16.45
C ALA A 50 -6.81 -0.50 15.47
N LEU A 51 -7.79 -1.31 15.11
CA LEU A 51 -7.62 -2.45 14.19
C LEU A 51 -7.23 -2.00 12.79
N ARG A 52 -7.83 -0.92 12.27
CA ARG A 52 -7.43 -0.33 10.98
C ARG A 52 -5.98 0.13 10.99
N ALA A 53 -5.52 0.73 12.08
CA ALA A 53 -4.11 1.11 12.23
C ALA A 53 -3.19 -0.11 12.26
N PHE A 54 -3.57 -1.17 12.98
CA PHE A 54 -2.78 -2.42 13.02
C PHE A 54 -2.69 -3.10 11.65
N LEU A 55 -3.79 -3.12 10.89
CA LEU A 55 -3.82 -3.67 9.53
C LEU A 55 -2.99 -2.82 8.56
N ARG A 56 -3.06 -1.49 8.67
CA ARG A 56 -2.30 -0.57 7.81
C ARG A 56 -0.79 -0.68 8.02
N ASP A 57 -0.37 -0.77 9.28
CA ASP A 57 1.05 -0.69 9.65
C ASP A 57 1.69 -2.10 9.80
N GLY A 58 0.96 -3.18 9.51
CA GLY A 58 1.42 -4.56 9.65
C GLY A 58 1.54 -5.07 11.09
N ARG A 59 1.27 -4.23 12.10
CA ARG A 59 1.28 -4.60 13.53
C ARG A 59 0.28 -5.71 13.87
N ILE A 60 -0.70 -5.98 13.00
CA ILE A 60 -1.65 -7.09 13.17
C ILE A 60 -0.97 -8.46 13.35
N LEU A 61 0.24 -8.64 12.80
CA LEU A 61 1.04 -9.87 12.94
C LEU A 61 1.36 -10.17 14.41
N THR A 62 1.79 -9.15 15.15
CA THR A 62 2.28 -9.30 16.53
C THR A 62 1.27 -8.85 17.58
N ALA A 63 0.24 -8.09 17.20
CA ALA A 63 -0.76 -7.58 18.12
C ALA A 63 -1.66 -8.69 18.67
N GLY A 64 -2.00 -8.62 19.95
CA GLY A 64 -2.99 -9.48 20.58
C GLY A 64 -2.48 -10.17 21.83
N PRO A 65 -3.39 -10.72 22.65
CA PRO A 65 -3.01 -11.38 23.90
C PRO A 65 -2.37 -12.75 23.69
N ILE A 66 -2.57 -13.37 22.52
CA ILE A 66 -2.08 -14.70 22.18
C ILE A 66 -1.32 -14.60 20.85
N PRO A 67 -0.04 -15.06 20.80
CA PRO A 67 0.68 -15.17 19.53
C PRO A 67 -0.06 -16.10 18.57
N GLN A 68 -0.33 -15.62 17.37
CA GLN A 68 -0.97 -16.40 16.30
C GLN A 68 -0.14 -16.28 15.04
N SER A 69 0.14 -17.41 14.38
CA SER A 69 0.72 -17.41 13.04
C SER A 69 -0.37 -17.05 12.03
N LEU A 70 -0.12 -16.03 11.21
CA LEU A 70 -1.06 -15.57 10.19
C LEU A 70 -0.51 -15.87 8.79
N PRO A 71 -1.33 -16.34 7.84
CA PRO A 71 -0.89 -16.72 6.49
C PRO A 71 -0.66 -15.50 5.57
N LEU A 72 -0.18 -14.38 6.12
CA LEU A 72 0.05 -13.13 5.40
C LEU A 72 1.46 -13.10 4.79
N LEU A 73 1.54 -12.86 3.49
CA LEU A 73 2.79 -12.60 2.79
C LEU A 73 3.10 -11.09 2.77
N ALA A 74 4.32 -10.73 2.40
CA ALA A 74 4.72 -9.32 2.26
C ALA A 74 3.82 -8.56 1.26
N GLU A 75 3.38 -9.23 0.20
CA GLU A 75 2.46 -8.71 -0.80
C GLU A 75 1.06 -8.43 -0.23
N ASP A 76 0.59 -9.28 0.70
CA ASP A 76 -0.69 -9.08 1.38
C ASP A 76 -0.63 -7.85 2.30
N LEU A 77 0.49 -7.65 3.01
CA LEU A 77 0.71 -6.48 3.85
C LEU A 77 0.83 -5.19 3.03
N ASP A 78 1.57 -5.23 1.93
CA ASP A 78 1.67 -4.10 1.00
C ASP A 78 0.29 -3.74 0.43
N TYR A 79 -0.52 -4.74 0.07
CA TYR A 79 -1.89 -4.54 -0.37
C TYR A 79 -2.77 -3.92 0.72
N LEU A 80 -2.74 -4.47 1.95
CA LEU A 80 -3.50 -3.94 3.08
C LEU A 80 -3.09 -2.52 3.42
N SER A 81 -1.82 -2.14 3.25
CA SER A 81 -1.38 -0.74 3.46
C SER A 81 -2.06 0.24 2.49
N LYS A 82 -2.41 -0.23 1.28
CA LYS A 82 -2.99 0.59 0.20
C LYS A 82 -4.51 0.54 0.15
N SER A 83 -5.14 -0.59 0.48
CA SER A 83 -6.59 -0.74 0.42
C SER A 83 -7.28 -0.33 1.72
N ALA A 84 -7.89 0.86 1.74
CA ALA A 84 -8.68 1.30 2.91
C ALA A 84 -9.93 0.42 3.12
N TYR A 85 -10.58 0.02 2.03
CA TYR A 85 -11.79 -0.78 2.04
C TYR A 85 -11.57 -2.15 2.70
N ASP A 86 -10.56 -2.92 2.28
CA ASP A 86 -10.27 -4.22 2.89
C ASP A 86 -9.91 -4.11 4.37
N ARG A 87 -9.21 -3.04 4.77
CA ARG A 87 -8.91 -2.82 6.19
C ARG A 87 -10.17 -2.57 7.02
N GLU A 88 -11.14 -1.84 6.47
CA GLU A 88 -12.40 -1.57 7.13
C GLU A 88 -13.23 -2.85 7.26
N ASP A 89 -13.35 -3.60 6.17
CA ASP A 89 -14.09 -4.88 6.14
C ASP A 89 -13.52 -5.88 7.17
N LEU A 90 -12.20 -6.10 7.14
CA LEU A 90 -11.50 -6.96 8.10
C LEU A 90 -11.69 -6.50 9.55
N ALA A 91 -11.61 -5.19 9.82
CA ALA A 91 -11.81 -4.66 11.16
C ALA A 91 -13.25 -4.90 11.64
N MET A 92 -14.25 -4.72 10.77
CA MET A 92 -15.65 -5.00 11.10
C MET A 92 -15.86 -6.48 11.40
N GLU A 93 -15.36 -7.39 10.55
CA GLU A 93 -15.49 -8.84 10.78
C GLU A 93 -14.88 -9.26 12.13
N MET A 94 -13.69 -8.73 12.49
CA MET A 94 -13.06 -9.00 13.79
C MET A 94 -13.88 -8.50 14.98
N ILE A 95 -14.46 -7.30 14.87
CA ILE A 95 -15.27 -6.71 15.94
C ILE A 95 -16.57 -7.50 16.09
N VAL A 96 -17.28 -7.78 15.00
CA VAL A 96 -18.54 -8.53 15.02
C VAL A 96 -18.35 -9.89 15.69
N GLY A 97 -17.29 -10.63 15.33
CA GLY A 97 -16.97 -11.91 15.97
C GLY A 97 -16.64 -11.80 17.47
N ALA A 98 -16.30 -10.61 17.97
CA ALA A 98 -15.90 -10.39 19.35
C ALA A 98 -17.03 -9.89 20.26
N ILE A 99 -18.13 -9.35 19.70
CA ILE A 99 -19.23 -8.77 20.49
C ILE A 99 -19.84 -9.81 21.43
N ASP A 100 -20.32 -10.93 20.91
CA ASP A 100 -21.00 -11.94 21.73
C ASP A 100 -20.08 -12.51 22.83
N PRO A 101 -18.85 -12.97 22.52
CA PRO A 101 -17.93 -13.46 23.54
C PRO A 101 -17.47 -12.38 24.54
N PHE A 102 -17.51 -11.10 24.18
CA PHE A 102 -17.22 -10.00 25.09
C PHE A 102 -18.39 -9.76 26.04
N VAL A 103 -19.60 -9.61 25.50
CA VAL A 103 -20.82 -9.32 26.27
C VAL A 103 -21.05 -10.40 27.32
N THR A 104 -20.99 -11.67 26.94
CA THR A 104 -21.13 -12.80 27.88
C THR A 104 -20.03 -12.81 28.95
N ALA A 105 -18.79 -12.45 28.60
CA ALA A 105 -17.70 -12.46 29.57
C ALA A 105 -17.76 -11.27 30.54
N VAL A 106 -18.12 -10.08 30.06
CA VAL A 106 -17.93 -8.82 30.81
C VAL A 106 -19.22 -8.33 31.45
N VAL A 107 -20.33 -8.36 30.71
CA VAL A 107 -21.63 -7.89 31.18
C VAL A 107 -22.27 -8.97 32.04
N ASP A 108 -22.40 -10.18 31.51
CA ASP A 108 -23.05 -11.28 32.24
C ASP A 108 -22.11 -11.96 33.24
N GLY A 109 -20.85 -12.16 32.86
CA GLY A 109 -19.89 -12.97 33.62
C GLY A 109 -18.95 -12.20 34.53
N SER A 110 -18.91 -10.86 34.46
CA SER A 110 -17.98 -10.00 35.24
C SER A 110 -16.51 -10.45 35.23
N LYS A 111 -16.03 -11.04 34.12
CA LYS A 111 -14.67 -11.61 33.99
C LYS A 111 -13.59 -10.58 33.67
N TRP A 112 -13.94 -9.33 33.41
CA TRP A 112 -12.98 -8.27 33.13
C TRP A 112 -12.42 -7.70 34.45
N ASP A 113 -11.09 -7.59 34.50
CA ASP A 113 -10.33 -7.06 35.63
C ASP A 113 -9.81 -5.64 35.27
N LYS A 114 -10.35 -4.64 35.97
CA LYS A 114 -10.03 -3.23 35.75
C LYS A 114 -8.58 -2.86 36.07
N GLU A 115 -7.94 -3.61 36.97
CA GLU A 115 -6.56 -3.34 37.39
C GLU A 115 -5.55 -3.77 36.32
N ARG A 116 -5.94 -4.70 35.43
CA ARG A 116 -5.07 -5.21 34.35
C ARG A 116 -5.12 -4.39 33.07
N SER A 117 -6.29 -3.85 32.72
CA SER A 117 -6.48 -3.12 31.48
C SER A 117 -7.76 -2.31 31.47
N SER A 118 -7.78 -1.19 30.74
CA SER A 118 -9.02 -0.48 30.43
C SER A 118 -9.98 -1.38 29.65
N LEU A 119 -11.29 -1.10 29.77
CA LEU A 119 -12.31 -1.92 29.11
C LEU A 119 -12.16 -1.92 27.58
N ALA A 120 -11.80 -0.76 27.01
CA ALA A 120 -11.54 -0.63 25.58
C ALA A 120 -10.35 -1.50 25.14
N THR A 121 -9.26 -1.52 25.91
CA THR A 121 -8.08 -2.37 25.64
C THR A 121 -8.43 -3.85 25.73
N TYR A 122 -9.21 -4.24 26.74
CA TYR A 122 -9.71 -5.60 26.87
C TYR A 122 -10.56 -6.00 25.64
N PHE A 123 -11.47 -5.13 25.19
CA PHE A 123 -12.30 -5.38 24.01
C PHE A 123 -11.48 -5.51 22.72
N VAL A 124 -10.50 -4.64 22.49
CA VAL A 124 -9.56 -4.78 21.37
C VAL A 124 -8.81 -6.12 21.44
N GLY A 125 -8.40 -6.53 22.65
CA GLY A 125 -7.81 -7.86 22.88
C GLY A 125 -8.75 -8.99 22.46
N ARG A 126 -10.05 -8.89 22.74
CA ARG A 126 -11.06 -9.85 22.28
C ARG A 126 -11.21 -9.88 20.76
N CYS A 127 -11.19 -8.72 20.10
CA CYS A 127 -11.18 -8.64 18.63
C CYS A 127 -9.96 -9.36 18.04
N LEU A 128 -8.79 -9.17 18.65
CA LEU A 128 -7.55 -9.77 18.19
C LEU A 128 -7.46 -11.28 18.41
N ILE A 129 -8.26 -11.87 19.31
CA ILE A 129 -8.35 -13.34 19.43
C ILE A 129 -8.96 -13.95 18.15
N ASN A 130 -9.90 -13.25 17.51
CA ASN A 130 -10.59 -13.71 16.30
C ASN A 130 -9.82 -13.42 15.00
N LYS A 131 -8.70 -12.70 15.06
CA LYS A 131 -7.99 -12.22 13.86
C LYS A 131 -7.53 -13.35 12.95
N GLY A 132 -7.13 -14.50 13.49
CA GLY A 132 -6.63 -15.65 12.72
C GLY A 132 -7.63 -16.13 11.67
N ALA A 133 -8.83 -16.48 12.10
CA ALA A 133 -9.89 -16.97 11.22
C ALA A 133 -10.31 -15.95 10.16
N VAL A 134 -10.46 -14.68 10.56
CA VAL A 134 -10.84 -13.58 9.65
C VAL A 134 -9.77 -13.37 8.57
N ILE A 135 -8.50 -13.32 8.96
CA ILE A 135 -7.39 -13.10 8.03
C ILE A 135 -7.19 -14.30 7.10
N GLU A 136 -7.29 -15.53 7.61
CA GLU A 136 -7.18 -16.75 6.79
C GLU A 136 -8.25 -16.81 5.70
N LYS A 137 -9.51 -16.51 6.06
CA LYS A 137 -10.63 -16.39 5.11
C LYS A 137 -10.33 -15.34 4.04
N TRP A 138 -9.98 -14.12 4.45
CA TRP A 138 -9.69 -13.04 3.51
C TRP A 138 -8.52 -13.34 2.58
N VAL A 139 -7.43 -13.92 3.09
CA VAL A 139 -6.26 -14.33 2.29
C VAL A 139 -6.69 -15.34 1.22
N THR A 140 -7.47 -16.35 1.60
CA THR A 140 -7.96 -17.39 0.69
C THR A 140 -8.81 -16.79 -0.42
N GLU A 141 -9.79 -15.97 -0.08
CA GLU A 141 -10.64 -15.30 -1.05
C GLU A 141 -9.87 -14.36 -1.98
N ARG A 142 -8.94 -13.58 -1.42
CA ARG A 142 -8.10 -12.66 -2.18
C ARG A 142 -7.26 -13.39 -3.23
N ARG A 143 -6.57 -14.46 -2.82
CA ARG A 143 -5.74 -15.26 -3.73
C ARG A 143 -6.58 -15.93 -4.81
N ASN A 144 -7.76 -16.44 -4.46
CA ASN A 144 -8.69 -16.97 -5.45
C ASN A 144 -9.13 -15.90 -6.46
N ARG A 145 -9.49 -14.69 -6.00
CA ARG A 145 -9.82 -13.56 -6.89
C ARG A 145 -8.65 -13.18 -7.79
N GLN A 146 -7.41 -13.22 -7.28
CA GLN A 146 -6.22 -12.96 -8.08
C GLN A 146 -6.00 -14.04 -9.15
N HIS A 147 -6.10 -15.31 -8.78
CA HIS A 147 -5.96 -16.43 -9.70
C HIS A 147 -7.00 -16.38 -10.83
N ILE A 148 -8.27 -16.09 -10.51
CA ILE A 148 -9.34 -15.93 -11.50
C ILE A 148 -8.99 -14.80 -12.49
N ARG A 149 -8.54 -13.64 -11.99
CA ARG A 149 -8.13 -12.52 -12.85
C ARG A 149 -6.94 -12.85 -13.75
N GLU A 150 -6.00 -13.63 -13.25
CA GLU A 150 -4.84 -14.09 -14.02
C GLU A 150 -5.29 -15.05 -15.14
N GLN A 151 -6.20 -15.97 -14.85
CA GLN A 151 -6.80 -16.86 -15.85
C GLN A 151 -7.59 -16.10 -16.91
N GLU A 152 -8.49 -15.20 -16.50
CA GLU A 152 -9.29 -14.37 -17.42
C GLU A 152 -8.38 -13.51 -18.31
N SER A 153 -7.34 -12.91 -17.73
CA SER A 153 -6.36 -12.13 -18.51
C SER A 153 -5.67 -13.02 -19.53
N SER A 154 -5.20 -14.21 -19.13
CA SER A 154 -4.55 -15.16 -20.03
C SER A 154 -5.47 -15.60 -21.17
N GLU A 155 -6.75 -15.86 -20.89
CA GLU A 155 -7.73 -16.25 -21.91
C GLU A 155 -8.00 -15.13 -22.91
N ILE A 156 -8.15 -13.89 -22.43
CA ILE A 156 -8.32 -12.71 -23.27
C ILE A 156 -7.09 -12.52 -24.17
N TRP A 157 -5.88 -12.61 -23.62
CA TRP A 157 -4.64 -12.55 -24.40
C TRP A 157 -4.58 -13.67 -25.45
N THR A 158 -4.95 -14.90 -25.07
CA THR A 158 -4.95 -16.04 -25.99
C THR A 158 -5.96 -15.85 -27.14
N GLN A 159 -7.14 -15.27 -26.86
CA GLN A 159 -8.15 -14.97 -27.88
C GLN A 159 -7.71 -13.84 -28.81
N LEU A 160 -7.10 -12.77 -28.26
CA LEU A 160 -6.50 -11.69 -29.05
C LEU A 160 -5.36 -12.18 -29.93
N ASP A 161 -4.51 -13.09 -29.44
CA ASP A 161 -3.43 -13.70 -30.21
C ASP A 161 -3.97 -14.58 -31.35
N ARG A 162 -5.06 -15.32 -31.13
CA ARG A 162 -5.72 -16.11 -32.20
C ARG A 162 -6.28 -15.24 -33.33
N LEU A 163 -6.67 -14.00 -33.03
CA LEU A 163 -7.21 -13.06 -34.02
C LEU A 163 -6.12 -12.24 -34.71
N ARG A 164 -4.88 -12.25 -34.21
CA ARG A 164 -3.75 -11.63 -34.91
C ARG A 164 -3.27 -12.56 -36.03
N PRO A 165 -3.15 -12.07 -37.28
CA PRO A 165 -2.48 -12.85 -38.32
C PRO A 165 -1.06 -13.14 -37.85
N PHE A 166 -0.74 -14.42 -37.68
CA PHE A 166 0.53 -14.91 -37.14
C PHE A 166 1.68 -14.28 -37.91
N ARG A 167 2.35 -13.31 -37.30
CA ARG A 167 3.61 -12.74 -37.77
C ARG A 167 4.65 -13.19 -36.77
N GLN A 168 5.31 -14.30 -37.10
CA GLN A 168 6.26 -15.02 -36.24
C GLN A 168 7.31 -14.10 -35.58
N GLU A 169 7.67 -13.00 -36.24
CA GLU A 169 8.60 -11.98 -35.72
C GLU A 169 7.98 -11.07 -34.64
N SER A 170 6.70 -10.74 -34.74
CA SER A 170 5.98 -9.88 -33.79
C SER A 170 5.70 -10.61 -32.47
N ASP A 171 5.35 -11.90 -32.54
CA ASP A 171 4.96 -12.67 -31.36
C ASP A 171 6.16 -13.01 -30.46
N MET A 172 7.30 -13.34 -31.06
CA MET A 172 8.56 -13.52 -30.34
C MET A 172 8.95 -12.24 -29.58
N LEU A 173 8.76 -11.08 -30.22
CA LEU A 173 9.06 -9.81 -29.61
C LEU A 173 8.10 -9.45 -28.48
N ASN A 174 6.79 -9.70 -28.66
CA ASN A 174 5.79 -9.45 -27.63
C ASN A 174 6.08 -10.32 -26.39
N GLY A 175 6.47 -11.58 -26.58
CA GLY A 175 6.91 -12.46 -25.50
C GLY A 175 8.12 -11.91 -24.75
N PHE A 176 9.15 -11.45 -25.47
CA PHE A 176 10.33 -10.85 -24.88
C PHE A 176 10.02 -9.56 -24.10
N VAL A 177 9.21 -8.67 -24.67
CA VAL A 177 8.76 -7.43 -24.01
C VAL A 177 7.94 -7.75 -22.76
N PHE A 178 7.11 -8.79 -22.80
CA PHE A 178 6.33 -9.24 -21.65
C PHE A 178 7.25 -9.74 -20.54
N GLU A 179 8.19 -10.65 -20.82
CA GLU A 179 9.15 -11.16 -19.83
C GLU A 179 9.97 -10.03 -19.21
N LEU A 180 10.44 -9.09 -20.04
CA LEU A 180 11.14 -7.89 -19.60
C LEU A 180 10.31 -7.08 -18.60
N ILE A 181 9.03 -6.83 -18.90
CA ILE A 181 8.11 -6.07 -18.05
C ILE A 181 7.82 -6.82 -16.74
N GLN A 182 7.66 -8.14 -16.79
CA GLN A 182 7.41 -8.94 -15.58
C GLN A 182 8.61 -8.95 -14.63
N GLY A 183 9.85 -8.94 -15.16
CA GLY A 183 11.07 -8.86 -14.36
C GLY A 183 11.32 -7.49 -13.69
N VAL A 184 10.48 -6.48 -13.95
CA VAL A 184 10.64 -5.11 -13.44
C VAL A 184 9.91 -4.93 -12.09
N PRO A 185 10.46 -4.12 -11.15
CA PRO A 185 9.76 -3.70 -9.93
C PRO A 185 8.36 -3.14 -10.18
N LEU A 186 7.45 -3.42 -9.25
CA LEU A 186 6.02 -3.12 -9.37
C LEU A 186 5.71 -1.62 -9.61
N ASP A 187 6.56 -0.70 -9.15
CA ASP A 187 6.36 0.74 -9.31
C ASP A 187 6.75 1.27 -10.71
N VAL A 188 7.50 0.48 -11.48
CA VAL A 188 7.98 0.80 -12.83
C VAL A 188 7.23 0.01 -13.90
N ARG A 189 6.74 -1.19 -13.57
CA ARG A 189 5.99 -2.08 -14.48
C ARG A 189 4.84 -1.38 -15.22
N PRO A 190 3.97 -0.57 -14.58
CA PRO A 190 2.88 0.12 -15.29
C PRO A 190 3.38 1.17 -16.30
N ILE A 191 4.50 1.82 -16.00
CA ILE A 191 5.11 2.81 -16.91
C ILE A 191 5.60 2.10 -18.18
N LEU A 192 6.29 0.97 -18.03
CA LEU A 192 6.81 0.21 -19.17
C LEU A 192 5.69 -0.43 -19.99
N HIS A 193 4.61 -0.89 -19.33
CA HIS A 193 3.45 -1.44 -20.03
C HIS A 193 2.79 -0.40 -20.95
N MET A 194 2.61 0.83 -20.47
CA MET A 194 2.11 1.94 -21.29
C MET A 194 3.07 2.28 -22.44
N ILE A 195 4.37 2.30 -22.18
CA ILE A 195 5.35 2.56 -23.25
C ILE A 195 5.28 1.45 -24.32
N ALA A 196 5.19 0.17 -23.93
CA ALA A 196 5.05 -0.94 -24.86
C ALA A 196 3.79 -0.85 -25.74
N GLN A 197 2.74 -0.17 -25.27
CA GLN A 197 1.52 0.12 -26.03
C GLN A 197 1.65 1.38 -26.93
N GLY A 198 2.82 2.02 -26.98
CA GLY A 198 3.08 3.20 -27.80
C GLY A 198 2.87 4.54 -27.09
N PHE A 199 2.49 4.57 -25.81
CA PHE A 199 2.33 5.82 -25.07
C PHE A 199 3.68 6.48 -24.77
N THR A 200 3.70 7.81 -24.70
CA THR A 200 4.88 8.53 -24.22
C THR A 200 5.04 8.39 -22.70
N ILE A 201 6.26 8.59 -22.19
CA ILE A 201 6.50 8.62 -20.73
C ILE A 201 5.63 9.69 -20.05
N ALA A 202 5.35 10.81 -20.73
CA ALA A 202 4.53 11.88 -20.18
C ALA A 202 3.05 11.47 -20.08
N ASP A 203 2.54 10.73 -21.06
CA ASP A 203 1.15 10.23 -21.04
C ASP A 203 0.99 9.10 -20.02
N ALA A 204 1.95 8.17 -19.95
CA ALA A 204 1.98 7.15 -18.91
C ALA A 204 1.98 7.78 -17.50
N ALA A 205 2.80 8.82 -17.29
CA ALA A 205 2.83 9.55 -16.03
C ALA A 205 1.47 10.22 -15.71
N ARG A 206 0.82 10.83 -16.72
CA ARG A 206 -0.51 11.45 -16.58
C ARG A 206 -1.56 10.43 -16.18
N MET A 207 -1.60 9.28 -16.85
CA MET A 207 -2.55 8.20 -16.54
C MET A 207 -2.33 7.60 -15.15
N MET A 208 -1.09 7.60 -14.67
CA MET A 208 -0.73 7.11 -13.33
C MET A 208 -0.88 8.18 -12.22
N GLY A 209 -1.26 9.41 -12.56
CA GLY A 209 -1.35 10.50 -11.57
C GLY A 209 -0.02 10.92 -10.96
N ILE A 210 1.11 10.75 -11.68
CA ILE A 210 2.45 11.16 -11.23
C ILE A 210 3.05 12.21 -12.17
N SER A 211 4.03 12.97 -11.69
CA SER A 211 4.75 13.91 -12.55
C SER A 211 5.61 13.17 -13.57
N ALA A 212 5.75 13.73 -14.79
CA ALA A 212 6.63 13.17 -15.81
C ALA A 212 8.09 13.04 -15.33
N SER A 213 8.54 13.93 -14.45
CA SER A 213 9.87 13.86 -13.81
C SER A 213 9.98 12.64 -12.90
N ALA A 214 8.94 12.33 -12.10
CA ALA A 214 8.91 11.15 -11.25
C ALA A 214 8.96 9.85 -12.07
N ALA A 215 8.16 9.76 -13.14
CA ALA A 215 8.19 8.60 -14.05
C ALA A 215 9.58 8.38 -14.66
N ARG A 216 10.21 9.45 -15.17
CA ARG A 216 11.59 9.39 -15.70
C ARG A 216 12.60 8.96 -14.64
N ASN A 217 12.49 9.46 -13.41
CA ASN A 217 13.39 9.10 -12.32
C ASN A 217 13.23 7.64 -11.91
N ARG A 218 12.01 7.09 -11.87
CA ARG A 218 11.76 5.66 -11.61
C ARG A 218 12.39 4.78 -12.68
N LEU A 219 12.14 5.08 -13.95
CA LEU A 219 12.77 4.38 -15.08
C LEU A 219 14.30 4.48 -15.03
N LYS A 220 14.84 5.66 -14.68
CA LYS A 220 16.29 5.87 -14.53
C LYS A 220 16.88 5.02 -13.40
N ARG A 221 16.23 4.99 -12.23
CA ARG A 221 16.68 4.19 -11.07
C ARG A 221 16.66 2.70 -11.38
N TRP A 222 15.54 2.22 -11.93
CA TRP A 222 15.43 0.84 -12.41
C TRP A 222 16.57 0.49 -13.37
N ARG A 223 16.83 1.34 -14.35
CA ARG A 223 17.90 1.14 -15.34
C ARG A 223 19.30 1.12 -14.71
N THR A 224 19.56 1.98 -13.72
CA THR A 224 20.88 2.09 -13.09
C THR A 224 21.15 0.91 -12.16
N ASN A 225 20.10 0.40 -11.51
CA ASN A 225 20.21 -0.64 -10.48
C ASN A 225 20.05 -2.05 -11.03
N ASN A 226 19.37 -2.24 -12.16
CA ASN A 226 19.13 -3.55 -12.74
C ASN A 226 20.05 -3.83 -13.93
N VAL A 227 20.67 -5.01 -13.87
CA VAL A 227 21.47 -5.64 -14.93
C VAL A 227 20.53 -6.16 -16.04
N VAL A 228 19.64 -5.32 -16.55
CA VAL A 228 18.71 -5.64 -17.66
C VAL A 228 19.37 -5.35 -19.01
N ALA A 229 20.51 -4.66 -19.00
CA ALA A 229 21.32 -4.43 -20.20
C ALA A 229 21.72 -5.74 -20.93
N PRO A 230 22.17 -6.84 -20.29
CA PRO A 230 22.69 -7.98 -21.06
C PRO A 230 21.63 -8.70 -21.89
N LEU A 231 20.46 -8.99 -21.32
CA LEU A 231 19.41 -9.79 -22.00
C LEU A 231 18.88 -9.13 -23.27
N VAL A 232 18.77 -7.80 -23.29
CA VAL A 232 18.34 -7.06 -24.48
C VAL A 232 19.53 -6.82 -25.42
N MET A 233 20.72 -6.55 -24.89
CA MET A 233 21.89 -6.16 -25.70
C MET A 233 22.50 -7.33 -26.50
N ASP A 234 22.22 -8.57 -26.12
CA ASP A 234 22.70 -9.77 -26.83
C ASP A 234 21.85 -10.12 -28.08
N LEU A 235 20.68 -9.49 -28.27
CA LEU A 235 19.86 -9.70 -29.46
C LEU A 235 20.43 -8.92 -30.67
N PRO A 236 20.59 -9.55 -31.85
CA PRO A 236 21.07 -8.86 -33.04
C PRO A 236 20.13 -7.71 -33.42
N GLU A 237 20.71 -6.57 -33.78
CA GLU A 237 20.02 -5.29 -34.02
C GLU A 237 18.99 -5.36 -35.16
N SER A 238 19.09 -6.37 -36.02
CA SER A 238 18.13 -6.70 -37.08
C SER A 238 16.81 -7.26 -36.56
N LEU A 239 16.77 -7.82 -35.34
CA LEU A 239 15.56 -8.35 -34.70
C LEU A 239 14.79 -7.29 -33.91
N TRP A 240 15.26 -6.04 -33.94
CA TRP A 240 14.68 -4.96 -33.16
C TRP A 240 13.73 -4.13 -34.05
N PRO A 241 12.41 -4.29 -33.89
CA PRO A 241 11.42 -3.50 -34.61
C PRO A 241 11.69 -2.01 -34.43
N SER A 242 11.77 -1.32 -35.56
CA SER A 242 12.05 0.12 -35.62
C SER A 242 10.90 0.98 -35.10
N ASP A 243 9.71 0.41 -34.96
CA ASP A 243 8.47 1.07 -34.58
C ASP A 243 8.12 0.92 -33.08
N TYR A 244 8.88 0.14 -32.31
CA TYR A 244 8.64 -0.03 -30.88
C TYR A 244 9.31 1.08 -30.05
N SER A 245 8.50 1.95 -29.45
CA SER A 245 8.94 3.06 -28.59
C SER A 245 9.79 2.61 -27.39
N LEU A 246 9.51 1.41 -26.84
CA LEU A 246 10.32 0.80 -25.79
C LEU A 246 11.73 0.46 -26.28
N ILE A 247 11.84 -0.02 -27.52
CA ILE A 247 13.11 -0.36 -28.15
C ILE A 247 13.90 0.91 -28.48
N GLU A 248 13.26 1.96 -29.01
CA GLU A 248 13.91 3.27 -29.18
C GLU A 248 14.41 3.84 -27.85
N TYR A 249 13.61 3.70 -26.79
CA TYR A 249 14.00 4.11 -25.45
C TYR A 249 15.26 3.37 -24.98
N LEU A 250 15.33 2.04 -25.17
CA LEU A 250 16.50 1.22 -24.83
C LEU A 250 17.72 1.52 -25.74
N ARG A 251 17.51 1.76 -27.05
CA ARG A 251 18.57 2.16 -28.01
C ARG A 251 19.19 3.51 -27.67
N SER A 252 18.37 4.48 -27.26
CA SER A 252 18.85 5.80 -26.85
C SER A 252 19.89 5.71 -25.72
N GLU A 253 19.84 4.65 -24.93
CA GLU A 253 20.81 4.36 -23.87
C GLU A 253 22.08 3.68 -24.38
N ARG A 254 21.98 2.69 -25.27
CA ARG A 254 23.15 2.07 -25.92
C ARG A 254 24.04 3.13 -26.56
N ASN A 255 23.42 4.12 -27.21
CA ASN A 255 24.12 5.24 -27.83
C ASN A 255 24.74 6.23 -26.82
N ARG A 256 24.24 6.30 -25.58
CA ARG A 256 24.84 7.08 -24.50
C ARG A 256 26.01 6.34 -23.84
N GLN A 257 25.89 5.03 -23.62
CA GLN A 257 26.94 4.20 -23.03
C GLN A 257 28.14 4.00 -23.98
N ARG A 258 27.89 3.87 -25.30
CA ARG A 258 28.93 3.79 -26.34
C ARG A 258 29.67 5.11 -26.62
N ARG A 259 29.34 6.20 -25.91
CA ARG A 259 30.15 7.44 -25.92
C ARG A 259 30.98 7.56 -24.63
N PRO A 260 32.00 6.71 -24.41
CA PRO A 260 32.97 6.98 -23.37
C PRO A 260 33.83 8.18 -23.82
N GLY A 261 33.55 9.35 -23.24
CA GLY A 261 34.41 10.53 -23.37
C GLY A 261 34.03 11.55 -24.45
N ASP A 262 32.77 12.03 -24.49
CA ASP A 262 32.48 13.29 -25.18
C ASP A 262 33.08 14.47 -24.36
N PRO A 263 34.18 15.10 -24.80
CA PRO A 263 34.88 16.13 -24.02
C PRO A 263 34.05 17.42 -23.89
N ARG A 264 32.99 17.58 -24.69
CA ARG A 264 32.19 18.81 -24.74
C ARG A 264 31.33 19.06 -23.51
N ARG A 265 31.18 18.08 -22.61
CA ARG A 265 30.46 18.26 -21.33
C ARG A 265 31.30 18.75 -20.15
N ARG A 266 32.63 18.85 -20.29
CA ARG A 266 33.50 19.41 -19.23
C ARG A 266 33.78 20.92 -19.36
N GLY A 267 33.29 21.59 -20.41
CA GLY A 267 33.70 22.96 -20.74
C GLY A 267 32.72 24.10 -20.46
N GLN A 268 31.56 23.87 -19.83
CA GLN A 268 30.49 24.88 -19.77
C GLN A 268 30.02 25.27 -18.36
N SER A 269 30.85 25.08 -17.33
CA SER A 269 30.50 25.46 -15.95
C SER A 269 31.60 26.15 -15.14
N ASP A 270 32.53 26.85 -15.79
CA ASP A 270 33.46 27.76 -15.12
C ASP A 270 33.55 29.09 -15.89
N ALA A 271 32.43 29.83 -15.92
CA ALA A 271 32.49 31.27 -16.14
C ALA A 271 32.62 31.94 -14.76
N PRO A 272 33.75 32.59 -14.44
CA PRO A 272 33.94 33.24 -13.15
C PRO A 272 32.91 34.36 -12.99
N LYS A 273 32.06 34.25 -11.95
CA LYS A 273 31.26 35.37 -11.47
C LYS A 273 32.21 36.52 -11.13
N GLN A 274 32.14 37.60 -11.92
CA GLN A 274 32.81 38.85 -11.59
C GLN A 274 32.32 39.33 -10.22
N VAL A 275 33.24 39.35 -9.27
CA VAL A 275 33.08 39.93 -7.94
C VAL A 275 33.09 41.45 -8.11
N GLY A 276 31.90 42.03 -8.27
CA GLY A 276 31.69 43.46 -8.18
C GLY A 276 31.89 43.93 -6.75
N GLN A 277 33.07 44.49 -6.47
CA GLN A 277 33.34 45.28 -5.27
C GLN A 277 32.51 46.58 -5.33
N HIS A 278 31.52 46.74 -4.45
CA HIS A 278 31.05 48.07 -4.09
C HIS A 278 30.80 48.24 -2.59
N ARG A 279 31.70 49.06 -2.03
CA ARG A 279 31.52 50.10 -1.00
C ARG A 279 30.91 49.71 0.35
N ARG A 280 31.81 49.79 1.34
CA ARG A 280 31.57 50.18 2.73
C ARG A 280 30.77 51.48 2.83
N THR A 281 29.82 51.54 3.76
CA THR A 281 29.67 52.63 4.75
C THR A 281 28.93 52.10 6.01
N PRO A 282 29.12 52.73 7.20
CA PRO A 282 29.00 52.04 8.49
C PRO A 282 27.84 52.50 9.41
N ALA A 283 27.68 51.72 10.50
CA ALA A 283 27.30 52.07 11.89
C ALA A 283 25.82 52.37 12.30
N LEU A 284 25.27 51.45 13.13
CA LEU A 284 24.67 51.56 14.49
C LEU A 284 23.54 52.59 14.80
N PRO A 285 22.75 52.50 15.91
CA PRO A 285 22.70 51.50 17.01
C PRO A 285 21.29 50.99 17.43
N SER A 286 21.34 49.95 18.27
CA SER A 286 20.51 49.58 19.44
C SER A 286 19.24 50.36 19.82
N GLY A 287 18.18 49.62 20.14
CA GLY A 287 17.10 50.05 21.05
C GLY A 287 16.08 48.93 21.33
N PRO A 288 15.74 48.61 22.60
CA PRO A 288 14.80 47.55 22.96
C PRO A 288 13.39 48.09 23.24
N PHE A 289 12.36 47.38 22.79
CA PHE A 289 11.03 47.25 23.42
C PHE A 289 10.34 46.01 22.86
#